data_AF-A0A955X132-F1
#
_entry.id   AF-A0A955X132-F1
#
_cell.length_a   1.000
_cell.length_b   1.000
_cell.length_c   1.000
_cell.angle_alpha   90.00
_cell.angle_beta   90.00
_cell.angle_gamma   90.00
#
_symmetry.space_group_name_H-M   'P 1'
#
loop_
_entity.id
_entity.type
_entity.pdbx_description
1 polymer ?
#
loop_
_entity_poly.entity_id
_entity_poly.type
_entity_poly.pdbx_seq_one_letter_code
_entity_poly.pdbx_strand_id
1 'polypeptide(L)'
;MRRWAWLLALPLVAACSGGSEPSADAGFTDDAGADAGVVDTGVAAGSYAHVAPTLGAVPEVLKGETWLTHHTQDILPYWDMPEAFGTPEGNFPTYRGMNGTIQGSNERRPRMIARQTFAYAVAYMLHGDPRHLELAHAGAQWIMDHAADARGGFHARLSAAGDPNGTDAKTAQDTAYCMLGLGAYFFVTRDPAAEAVIE
;
A
#
# COMPACT_ATOMS: atom_id res chain seq x y z
N MET A 1 38.49 19.05 22.38
CA MET A 1 38.30 19.86 23.61
C MET A 1 37.54 21.14 23.25
N ARG A 2 36.68 21.63 24.16
CA ARG A 2 35.58 22.63 24.01
C ARG A 2 34.27 21.95 23.57
N ARG A 3 33.39 21.43 24.44
CA ARG A 3 32.60 22.02 25.55
C ARG A 3 31.85 23.28 25.13
N TRP A 4 30.52 23.22 25.13
CA TRP A 4 29.62 24.21 25.74
C TRP A 4 28.27 23.56 26.07
N ALA A 5 27.68 24.09 27.14
CA ALA A 5 26.72 23.44 28.02
C ALA A 5 25.30 23.99 27.83
N TRP A 6 24.36 23.15 28.23
CA TRP A 6 22.93 23.35 28.48
C TRP A 6 22.51 24.69 29.09
N LEU A 7 21.30 25.14 28.74
CA LEU A 7 20.39 25.81 29.69
C LEU A 7 18.92 25.61 29.27
N LEU A 8 18.18 24.98 30.18
CA LEU A 8 16.72 24.83 30.24
C LEU A 8 16.05 26.18 30.56
N ALA A 9 14.88 26.44 29.97
CA ALA A 9 13.85 27.31 30.55
C ALA A 9 12.45 27.01 29.95
N LEU A 10 11.58 26.45 30.78
CA LEU A 10 10.11 26.57 30.80
C LEU A 10 9.77 27.29 32.13
N PRO A 11 8.54 27.79 32.43
CA PRO A 11 7.27 27.73 31.69
C PRO A 11 6.45 29.06 31.67
N LEU A 12 5.33 29.13 30.95
CA LEU A 12 3.97 29.38 31.51
C LEU A 12 2.88 29.41 30.41
N VAL A 13 1.69 28.95 30.81
CA VAL A 13 0.42 28.78 30.09
C VAL A 13 -0.37 30.10 29.99
N ALA A 14 -1.10 30.31 28.87
CA ALA A 14 -2.38 31.05 28.83
C ALA A 14 -3.17 30.71 27.54
N ALA A 15 -4.49 30.78 27.63
CA ALA A 15 -5.48 30.03 26.84
C ALA A 15 -6.03 30.70 25.56
N CYS A 16 -6.46 29.82 24.63
CA CYS A 16 -7.61 29.79 23.72
C CYS A 16 -8.23 31.06 23.08
N SER A 17 -8.25 31.09 21.74
CA SER A 17 -9.44 31.17 20.85
C SER A 17 -8.92 31.28 19.40
N GLY A 18 -9.50 30.80 18.31
CA GLY A 18 -10.73 30.08 17.97
C GLY A 18 -10.74 30.09 16.42
N GLY A 19 -10.96 28.94 15.78
CA GLY A 19 -10.95 28.83 14.31
C GLY A 19 -10.93 27.38 13.86
N SER A 20 -12.12 26.83 13.62
CA SER A 20 -12.37 25.44 13.24
C SER A 20 -12.62 25.30 11.74
N GLU A 21 -11.82 24.47 11.06
CA GLU A 21 -12.19 23.78 9.82
C GLU A 21 -11.80 22.29 9.91
N PRO A 22 -12.56 21.39 9.29
CA PRO A 22 -12.80 20.04 9.83
C PRO A 22 -11.71 19.03 9.47
N SER A 23 -11.15 18.39 10.51
CA SER A 23 -10.32 17.19 10.40
C SER A 23 -11.20 15.99 10.05
N ALA A 24 -11.00 15.39 8.87
CA ALA A 24 -11.56 14.10 8.50
C ALA A 24 -10.76 12.95 9.13
N ASP A 25 -10.60 13.01 10.45
CA ASP A 25 -9.97 11.99 11.27
C ASP A 25 -11.03 11.50 12.27
N ALA A 26 -11.92 10.61 11.80
CA ALA A 26 -12.81 9.88 12.67
C ALA A 26 -12.02 8.71 13.28
N GLY A 27 -11.18 9.06 14.25
CA GLY A 27 -10.76 8.13 15.28
C GLY A 27 -12.01 7.55 15.93
N PHE A 28 -11.98 6.25 16.15
CA PHE A 28 -12.97 5.52 16.95
C PHE A 28 -13.03 6.17 18.33
N THR A 29 -14.03 7.02 18.55
CA THR A 29 -14.36 7.58 19.86
C THR A 29 -15.33 6.63 20.55
N ASP A 30 -14.91 6.14 21.72
CA ASP A 30 -15.77 5.49 22.71
C ASP A 30 -16.77 6.54 23.22
N ASP A 31 -17.83 6.79 22.44
CA ASP A 31 -18.98 7.51 22.93
C ASP A 31 -19.80 6.52 23.76
N ALA A 32 -19.67 6.67 25.08
CA ALA A 32 -20.69 6.25 26.04
C ALA A 32 -21.98 7.05 25.78
N GLY A 33 -22.64 6.74 24.67
CA GLY A 33 -23.94 7.26 24.27
C GLY A 33 -25.03 6.51 25.03
N ALA A 34 -25.86 7.28 25.71
CA ALA A 34 -27.06 6.82 26.41
C ALA A 34 -27.90 5.90 25.54
N ASP A 35 -28.46 4.89 26.21
CA ASP A 35 -29.37 3.83 25.74
C ASP A 35 -30.48 4.35 24.81
N ALA A 36 -30.15 4.56 23.54
CA ALA A 36 -31.10 4.72 22.47
C ALA A 36 -31.57 3.32 22.13
N GLY A 37 -32.73 2.97 22.70
CA GLY A 37 -33.32 1.64 22.69
C GLY A 37 -32.97 0.83 21.44
N VAL A 38 -32.30 -0.29 21.68
CA VAL A 38 -32.16 -1.36 20.71
C VAL A 38 -33.54 -1.58 20.10
N VAL A 39 -33.69 -1.25 18.82
CA VAL A 39 -34.78 -1.79 18.02
C VAL A 39 -34.48 -3.28 17.98
N ASP A 40 -35.11 -4.02 18.89
CA ASP A 40 -35.19 -5.47 18.81
C ASP A 40 -35.84 -5.77 17.47
N THR A 41 -35.02 -6.14 16.50
CA THR A 41 -35.48 -6.52 15.16
C THR A 41 -36.27 -7.84 15.20
N GLY A 42 -36.49 -8.42 16.40
CA GLY A 42 -37.19 -9.69 16.57
C GLY A 42 -36.43 -10.85 15.93
N VAL A 43 -35.21 -10.61 15.45
CA VAL A 43 -34.33 -11.66 14.98
C VAL A 43 -33.78 -12.31 16.24
N ALA A 44 -34.50 -13.34 16.70
CA ALA A 44 -34.01 -14.28 17.70
C ALA A 44 -32.53 -14.58 17.41
N ALA A 45 -31.72 -14.79 18.45
CA ALA A 45 -30.34 -15.27 18.34
C ALA A 45 -30.31 -16.62 17.60
N GLY A 46 -30.49 -16.55 16.29
CA GLY A 46 -30.49 -17.66 15.37
C GLY A 46 -29.06 -18.10 15.32
N SER A 47 -28.83 -19.37 15.66
CA SER A 47 -27.56 -20.01 15.39
C SER A 47 -27.18 -19.71 13.94
N TYR A 48 -26.00 -19.13 13.73
CA TYR A 48 -25.44 -19.08 12.40
C TYR A 48 -25.25 -20.53 11.94
N ALA A 49 -26.25 -21.05 11.21
CA ALA A 49 -26.18 -22.35 10.61
C ALA A 49 -25.41 -22.17 9.30
N HIS A 50 -24.10 -22.41 9.35
CA HIS A 50 -23.28 -22.47 8.15
C HIS A 50 -23.88 -23.52 7.20
N VAL A 51 -24.48 -23.05 6.11
CA VAL A 51 -24.88 -23.91 5.00
C VAL A 51 -23.66 -24.05 4.11
N ALA A 52 -23.06 -25.25 4.10
CA ALA A 52 -21.98 -25.52 3.18
C ALA A 52 -22.49 -25.31 1.74
N PRO A 53 -21.80 -24.51 0.92
CA PRO A 53 -22.19 -24.34 -0.47
C PRO A 53 -22.13 -25.70 -1.16
N THR A 54 -23.14 -26.00 -1.97
CA THR A 54 -23.11 -27.19 -2.81
C THR A 54 -22.02 -27.02 -3.86
N LEU A 55 -21.13 -28.02 -3.98
CA LEU A 55 -20.10 -28.05 -5.02
C LEU A 55 -20.75 -28.30 -6.38
N GLY A 56 -21.18 -27.23 -7.04
CA GLY A 56 -21.63 -27.24 -8.43
C GLY A 56 -20.46 -27.22 -9.41
N ALA A 57 -20.78 -27.32 -10.71
CA ALA A 57 -19.80 -27.05 -11.75
C ALA A 57 -19.32 -25.59 -11.63
N VAL A 58 -18.00 -25.37 -11.78
CA VAL A 58 -17.43 -24.02 -11.76
C VAL A 58 -17.97 -23.23 -12.97
N PRO A 59 -18.65 -22.09 -12.75
CA PRO A 59 -19.11 -21.22 -13.84
C PRO A 59 -17.95 -20.80 -14.74
N GLU A 60 -18.20 -20.58 -16.04
CA GLU A 60 -17.17 -20.18 -17.02
C GLU A 60 -16.35 -18.96 -16.56
N VAL A 61 -17.03 -17.96 -15.99
CA VAL A 61 -16.41 -16.73 -15.47
C VAL A 61 -15.44 -16.97 -14.30
N LEU A 62 -15.55 -18.10 -13.61
CA LEU A 62 -14.69 -18.47 -12.49
C LEU A 62 -13.58 -19.46 -12.89
N LYS A 63 -13.51 -19.87 -14.17
CA LYS A 63 -12.42 -20.72 -14.65
C LYS A 63 -11.11 -19.92 -14.76
N GLY A 64 -10.01 -20.57 -14.43
CA GLY A 64 -8.68 -19.95 -14.47
C GLY A 64 -8.28 -19.39 -15.84
N GLU A 65 -8.66 -20.08 -16.93
CA GLU A 65 -8.40 -19.62 -18.30
C GLU A 65 -9.07 -18.28 -18.62
N THR A 66 -10.30 -18.07 -18.14
CA THR A 66 -11.02 -16.80 -18.27
C THR A 66 -10.27 -15.67 -17.58
N TRP A 67 -9.79 -15.89 -16.35
CA TRP A 67 -9.02 -14.90 -15.60
C TRP A 67 -7.64 -14.65 -16.18
N LEU A 68 -6.97 -15.69 -16.71
CA LEU A 68 -5.69 -15.55 -17.39
C LEU A 68 -5.84 -14.75 -18.68
N THR A 69 -6.91 -14.99 -19.45
CA THR A 69 -7.25 -14.23 -20.65
C THR A 69 -7.51 -12.78 -20.30
N HIS A 70 -8.36 -12.51 -19.30
CA HIS A 70 -8.64 -11.16 -18.82
C HIS A 70 -7.38 -10.42 -18.35
N HIS A 71 -6.53 -11.09 -17.56
CA HIS A 71 -5.25 -10.51 -17.15
C HIS A 71 -4.40 -10.12 -18.35
N THR A 72 -4.27 -11.01 -19.33
CA THR A 72 -3.39 -10.83 -20.49
C THR A 72 -3.91 -9.77 -21.46
N GLN A 73 -5.21 -9.75 -21.72
CA GLN A 73 -5.80 -8.92 -22.76
C GLN A 73 -6.28 -7.56 -22.26
N ASP A 74 -6.70 -7.47 -21.00
CA ASP A 74 -7.35 -6.26 -20.48
C ASP A 74 -6.51 -5.52 -19.43
N ILE A 75 -5.82 -6.25 -18.55
CA ILE A 75 -5.08 -5.65 -17.42
C ILE A 75 -3.64 -5.34 -17.80
N LEU A 76 -2.89 -6.35 -18.26
CA LEU A 76 -1.46 -6.26 -18.47
C LEU A 76 -1.05 -5.18 -19.50
N PRO A 77 -1.78 -4.95 -20.62
CA PRO A 77 -1.38 -3.94 -21.60
C PRO A 77 -1.30 -2.52 -21.02
N TYR A 78 -2.08 -2.20 -19.98
CA TYR A 78 -2.01 -0.89 -19.30
C TYR A 78 -0.76 -0.74 -18.41
N TRP A 79 -0.31 -1.84 -17.81
CA TRP A 79 0.85 -1.89 -16.92
C TRP A 79 2.16 -2.18 -17.65
N ASP A 80 2.11 -2.65 -18.89
CA ASP A 80 3.28 -2.83 -19.77
C ASP A 80 3.56 -1.59 -20.64
N MET A 81 2.80 -0.52 -20.46
CA MET A 81 3.13 0.78 -21.05
C MET A 81 4.44 1.31 -20.46
N PRO A 82 5.36 1.90 -21.26
CA PRO A 82 6.62 2.46 -20.77
C PRO A 82 6.44 3.47 -19.62
N GLU A 83 5.36 4.26 -19.66
CA GLU A 83 5.01 5.23 -18.61
C GLU A 83 4.73 4.57 -17.25
N ALA A 84 4.32 3.30 -17.22
CA ALA A 84 4.08 2.56 -15.99
C ALA A 84 5.38 2.20 -15.26
N PHE A 85 6.49 2.05 -15.99
CA PHE A 85 7.77 1.61 -15.43
C PHE A 85 8.47 2.68 -14.60
N GLY A 86 8.13 3.95 -14.85
CA GLY A 86 8.69 5.10 -14.13
C GLY A 86 10.06 5.54 -14.65
N THR A 87 10.61 6.56 -14.01
CA THR A 87 11.96 7.07 -14.30
C THR A 87 12.65 7.44 -12.98
N PRO A 88 13.73 6.72 -12.58
CA PRO A 88 14.23 5.48 -13.20
C PRO A 88 13.19 4.34 -13.12
N GLU A 89 13.43 3.24 -13.84
CA GLU A 89 12.55 2.06 -13.73
C GLU A 89 12.45 1.60 -12.25
N GLY A 90 11.25 1.20 -11.83
CA GLY A 90 10.95 0.89 -10.42
C GLY A 90 10.37 2.07 -9.64
N ASN A 91 10.63 3.31 -10.08
CA ASN A 91 10.01 4.52 -9.53
C ASN A 91 8.60 4.74 -10.10
N PHE A 92 7.72 3.76 -9.92
CA PHE A 92 6.41 3.71 -10.57
C PHE A 92 5.55 4.94 -10.26
N PRO A 93 5.02 5.67 -11.27
CA PRO A 93 4.20 6.84 -11.05
C PRO A 93 2.89 6.48 -10.32
N THR A 94 2.58 7.23 -9.26
CA THR A 94 1.36 6.98 -8.47
C THR A 94 0.08 7.36 -9.20
N TYR A 95 0.14 8.35 -10.08
CA TYR A 95 -1.01 8.92 -10.74
C TYR A 95 -0.88 8.76 -12.26
N ARG A 96 -1.70 7.88 -12.81
CA ARG A 96 -1.85 7.67 -14.26
C ARG A 96 -3.32 7.73 -14.63
N GLY A 97 -3.61 8.38 -15.76
CA GLY A 97 -4.97 8.46 -16.30
C GLY A 97 -5.40 7.18 -17.00
N MET A 98 -6.67 7.08 -17.38
CA MET A 98 -7.23 5.88 -18.06
C MET A 98 -6.52 5.54 -19.37
N ASN A 99 -5.89 6.50 -20.03
CA ASN A 99 -5.11 6.31 -21.25
C ASN A 99 -3.62 5.99 -20.98
N GLY A 100 -3.24 5.81 -19.71
CA GLY A 100 -1.89 5.48 -19.28
C GLY A 100 -0.93 6.66 -19.15
N THR A 101 -1.35 7.87 -19.51
CA THR A 101 -0.53 9.08 -19.35
C THR A 101 -0.30 9.40 -17.88
N ILE A 102 0.90 9.88 -17.53
CA ILE A 102 1.22 10.37 -16.18
C ILE A 102 0.46 11.68 -15.94
N GLN A 103 -0.21 11.79 -14.80
CA GLN A 103 -1.06 12.93 -14.47
C GLN A 103 -0.86 13.41 -13.04
N GLY A 104 -1.22 14.66 -12.76
CA GLY A 104 -1.28 15.17 -11.38
C GLY A 104 0.08 15.33 -10.71
N SER A 105 0.13 14.98 -9.42
CA SER A 105 1.32 15.15 -8.58
C SER A 105 2.45 14.21 -9.00
N ASN A 106 3.69 14.67 -8.88
CA ASN A 106 4.88 13.82 -9.04
C ASN A 106 5.26 13.09 -7.74
N GLU A 107 4.43 13.18 -6.69
CA GLU A 107 4.55 12.38 -5.46
C GLU A 107 4.59 10.88 -5.80
N ARG A 108 5.32 10.16 -4.95
CA ARG A 108 5.38 8.69 -4.97
C ARG A 108 4.81 8.16 -3.67
N ARG A 109 3.88 7.22 -3.78
CA ARG A 109 3.34 6.49 -2.63
C ARG A 109 3.95 5.10 -2.60
N PRO A 110 4.83 4.78 -1.63
CA PRO A 110 5.45 3.47 -1.55
C PRO A 110 4.46 2.30 -1.58
N ARG A 111 3.30 2.44 -0.93
CA ARG A 111 2.22 1.44 -1.02
C ARG A 111 1.73 1.17 -2.45
N MET A 112 1.77 2.15 -3.34
CA MET A 112 1.35 1.99 -4.75
C MET A 112 2.47 1.33 -5.55
N ILE A 113 3.72 1.73 -5.32
CA ILE A 113 4.89 1.07 -5.91
C ILE A 113 4.92 -0.41 -5.50
N ALA A 114 4.63 -0.72 -4.25
CA ALA A 114 4.59 -2.09 -3.74
C ALA A 114 3.47 -2.93 -4.36
N ARG A 115 2.28 -2.35 -4.59
CA ARG A 115 1.19 -3.04 -5.30
C ARG A 115 1.55 -3.35 -6.75
N GLN A 116 2.24 -2.45 -7.43
CA GLN A 116 2.69 -2.69 -8.80
C GLN A 116 3.88 -3.67 -8.84
N THR A 117 4.78 -3.63 -7.85
CA THR A 117 5.82 -4.65 -7.64
C THR A 117 5.21 -6.05 -7.49
N PHE A 118 4.18 -6.18 -6.64
CA PHE A 118 3.41 -7.41 -6.50
C PHE A 118 2.77 -7.84 -7.84
N ALA A 119 2.16 -6.90 -8.56
CA ALA A 119 1.51 -7.20 -9.84
C ALA A 119 2.51 -7.77 -10.87
N TYR A 120 3.72 -7.21 -10.96
CA TYR A 120 4.75 -7.73 -11.85
C TYR A 120 5.32 -9.09 -11.41
N ALA A 121 5.48 -9.32 -10.10
CA ALA A 121 5.86 -10.65 -9.60
C ALA A 121 4.79 -11.71 -9.96
N VAL A 122 3.51 -11.36 -9.86
CA VAL A 122 2.40 -12.23 -10.29
C VAL A 122 2.38 -12.41 -11.80
N ALA A 123 2.58 -11.35 -12.59
CA ALA A 123 2.66 -11.47 -14.05
C ALA A 123 3.77 -12.43 -14.48
N TYR A 124 4.95 -12.36 -13.83
CA TYR A 124 6.02 -13.33 -14.05
C TYR A 124 5.61 -14.76 -13.70
N MET A 125 4.92 -14.99 -12.58
CA MET A 125 4.43 -16.33 -12.22
C MET A 125 3.38 -16.88 -13.20
N LEU A 126 2.55 -16.02 -13.78
CA LEU A 126 1.48 -16.41 -14.70
C LEU A 126 2.02 -16.69 -16.11
N HIS A 127 2.98 -15.90 -16.59
CA HIS A 127 3.41 -15.90 -18.00
C HIS A 127 4.84 -16.39 -18.22
N GLY A 128 5.68 -16.35 -17.18
CA GLY A 128 7.10 -16.72 -17.26
C GLY A 128 7.98 -15.71 -18.01
N ASP A 129 7.49 -14.50 -18.30
CA ASP A 129 8.26 -13.46 -19.00
C ASP A 129 9.27 -12.79 -18.05
N PRO A 130 10.60 -12.93 -18.28
CA PRO A 130 11.62 -12.33 -17.44
C PRO A 130 11.52 -10.83 -17.29
N ARG A 131 10.90 -10.11 -18.25
CA ARG A 131 10.76 -8.66 -18.16
C ARG A 131 9.90 -8.23 -16.97
N HIS A 132 8.85 -8.99 -16.65
CA HIS A 132 8.05 -8.71 -15.46
C HIS A 132 8.83 -8.97 -14.18
N LEU A 133 9.74 -9.95 -14.17
CA LEU A 133 10.64 -10.16 -13.04
C LEU A 133 11.62 -8.99 -12.85
N GLU A 134 12.18 -8.46 -13.93
CA GLU A 134 13.04 -7.27 -13.88
C GLU A 134 12.31 -6.05 -13.31
N LEU A 135 11.04 -5.84 -13.71
CA LEU A 135 10.21 -4.76 -13.19
C LEU A 135 9.87 -4.97 -11.71
N ALA A 136 9.56 -6.20 -11.29
CA ALA A 136 9.35 -6.52 -9.88
C ALA A 136 10.62 -6.25 -9.06
N HIS A 137 11.79 -6.66 -9.56
CA HIS A 137 13.08 -6.35 -8.95
C HIS A 137 13.30 -4.83 -8.82
N ALA A 138 13.11 -4.06 -9.89
CA ALA A 138 13.30 -2.61 -9.87
C ALA A 138 12.38 -1.91 -8.86
N GLY A 139 11.10 -2.31 -8.79
CA GLY A 139 10.15 -1.80 -7.81
C GLY A 139 10.53 -2.16 -6.36
N ALA A 140 10.97 -3.40 -6.13
CA ALA A 140 11.45 -3.85 -4.82
C ALA A 140 12.70 -3.06 -4.37
N GLN A 141 13.68 -2.90 -5.25
CA GLN A 141 14.87 -2.08 -4.97
C GLN A 141 14.49 -0.64 -4.63
N TRP A 142 13.59 -0.02 -5.40
CA TRP A 142 13.14 1.34 -5.11
C TRP A 142 12.54 1.47 -3.71
N ILE A 143 11.71 0.50 -3.29
CA ILE A 143 11.11 0.48 -1.95
C ILE A 143 12.19 0.32 -0.87
N MET A 144 13.13 -0.61 -1.04
CA MET A 144 14.20 -0.85 -0.06
C MET A 144 15.13 0.35 0.09
N ASP A 145 15.47 1.00 -1.02
CA ASP A 145 16.43 2.11 -1.03
C ASP A 145 15.84 3.44 -0.54
N HIS A 146 14.54 3.69 -0.79
CA HIS A 146 13.95 5.01 -0.60
C HIS A 146 12.79 5.04 0.40
N ALA A 147 12.02 3.96 0.50
CA ALA A 147 10.80 3.96 1.32
C ALA A 147 11.00 3.42 2.73
N ALA A 148 11.90 2.45 2.91
CA ALA A 148 12.21 1.88 4.22
C ALA A 148 12.92 2.92 5.12
N ASP A 149 12.41 3.16 6.32
CA ASP A 149 13.05 4.02 7.31
C ASP A 149 13.89 3.16 8.26
N ALA A 150 15.12 3.58 8.55
CA ALA A 150 16.02 2.91 9.50
C ALA A 150 15.43 2.77 10.93
N ARG A 151 14.42 3.57 11.29
CA ARG A 151 13.67 3.46 12.56
C ARG A 151 12.48 2.50 12.49
N GLY A 152 12.34 1.77 11.38
CA GLY A 152 11.26 0.82 11.11
C GLY A 152 10.08 1.43 10.35
N GLY A 153 9.36 0.57 9.64
CA GLY A 153 8.23 0.93 8.78
C GLY A 153 8.63 1.66 7.51
N PHE A 154 7.63 2.13 6.76
CA PHE A 154 7.82 2.75 5.45
C PHE A 154 7.24 4.16 5.42
N HIS A 155 7.92 5.07 4.73
CA HIS A 155 7.41 6.43 4.50
C HIS A 155 6.10 6.39 3.69
N ALA A 156 5.12 7.22 4.06
CA ALA A 156 3.82 7.26 3.36
C ALA A 156 3.91 7.94 1.98
N ARG A 157 4.86 8.87 1.84
CA ARG A 157 5.07 9.72 0.67
C ARG A 157 6.55 9.95 0.43
N LEU A 158 6.95 9.88 -0.83
CA LEU A 158 8.26 10.24 -1.32
C LEU A 158 8.13 11.31 -2.41
N SER A 159 9.19 12.08 -2.62
CA SER A 159 9.37 12.91 -3.81
C SER A 159 9.58 12.02 -5.03
N ALA A 160 9.50 12.59 -6.23
CA ALA A 160 9.86 11.87 -7.45
C ALA A 160 11.32 11.38 -7.45
N ALA A 161 12.20 12.00 -6.66
CA ALA A 161 13.60 11.60 -6.50
C ALA A 161 13.80 10.54 -5.40
N GLY A 162 12.75 10.18 -4.66
CA GLY A 162 12.79 9.17 -3.60
C GLY A 162 13.03 9.72 -2.19
N ASP A 163 13.15 11.05 -2.02
CA ASP A 163 13.28 11.64 -0.69
C ASP A 163 11.96 11.56 0.08
N PRO A 164 11.95 11.26 1.39
CA PRO A 164 10.74 11.36 2.20
C PRO A 164 10.09 12.73 2.09
N ASN A 165 8.81 12.76 1.66
CA ASN A 165 8.10 13.99 1.39
C ASN A 165 6.90 14.15 2.33
N GLY A 166 7.15 14.74 3.49
CA GLY A 166 6.13 15.04 4.50
C GLY A 166 6.44 14.46 5.87
N THR A 167 5.57 14.79 6.84
CA THR A 167 5.66 14.33 8.23
C THR A 167 4.54 13.37 8.59
N ASP A 168 3.93 12.72 7.58
CA ASP A 168 2.82 11.80 7.79
C ASP A 168 3.25 10.66 8.72
N ALA A 169 2.32 10.24 9.58
CA ALA A 169 2.53 9.03 10.37
C ALA A 169 2.67 7.82 9.44
N LYS A 170 3.62 6.93 9.77
CA LYS A 170 3.71 5.63 9.11
C LYS A 170 2.52 4.79 9.54
N THR A 171 1.73 4.36 8.57
CA THR A 171 0.51 3.60 8.85
C THR A 171 0.75 2.10 8.74
N ALA A 172 -0.04 1.31 9.47
CA ALA A 172 -0.06 -0.14 9.29
C ALA A 172 -0.38 -0.54 7.84
N GLN A 173 -1.18 0.28 7.13
CA GLN A 173 -1.50 0.07 5.73
C GLN A 173 -0.25 0.18 4.84
N ASP A 174 0.54 1.24 4.98
CA ASP A 174 1.75 1.42 4.17
C ASP A 174 2.75 0.28 4.40
N THR A 175 2.93 -0.12 5.66
CA THR A 175 3.76 -1.28 6.02
C THR A 175 3.24 -2.57 5.39
N ALA A 176 1.95 -2.88 5.54
CA ALA A 176 1.36 -4.11 5.00
C ALA A 176 1.52 -4.22 3.48
N TYR A 177 1.31 -3.13 2.74
CA TYR A 177 1.48 -3.16 1.28
C TYR A 177 2.94 -3.26 0.86
N CYS A 178 3.85 -2.55 1.52
CA CYS A 178 5.28 -2.65 1.20
C CYS A 178 5.80 -4.07 1.48
N MET A 179 5.43 -4.66 2.61
CA MET A 179 5.75 -6.06 2.91
C MET A 179 5.12 -7.04 1.91
N LEU A 180 3.89 -6.80 1.44
CA LEU A 180 3.27 -7.63 0.41
C LEU A 180 4.07 -7.60 -0.91
N GLY A 181 4.46 -6.41 -1.36
CA GLY A 181 5.26 -6.26 -2.59
C GLY A 181 6.62 -6.94 -2.49
N LEU A 182 7.35 -6.66 -1.40
CA LEU A 182 8.66 -7.27 -1.14
C LEU A 182 8.56 -8.79 -0.92
N GLY A 183 7.53 -9.25 -0.22
CA GLY A 183 7.27 -10.67 0.02
C GLY A 183 6.97 -11.44 -1.27
N ALA A 184 6.20 -10.87 -2.20
CA ALA A 184 5.96 -11.48 -3.50
C ALA A 184 7.23 -11.54 -4.36
N TYR A 185 8.04 -10.48 -4.34
CA TYR A 185 9.35 -10.47 -5.01
C TYR A 185 10.29 -11.52 -4.40
N PHE A 186 10.40 -11.59 -3.06
CA PHE A 186 11.16 -12.62 -2.37
C PHE A 186 10.67 -14.03 -2.70
N PHE A 187 9.35 -14.24 -2.77
CA PHE A 187 8.78 -15.55 -3.09
C PHE A 187 9.30 -16.11 -4.43
N VAL A 188 9.44 -15.25 -5.44
CA VAL A 188 9.88 -15.65 -6.79
C VAL A 188 11.41 -15.63 -6.97
N THR A 189 12.17 -14.93 -6.12
CA THR A 189 13.63 -14.76 -6.28
C THR A 189 14.48 -15.38 -5.18
N ARG A 190 13.95 -15.48 -3.97
CA ARG A 190 14.71 -15.75 -2.73
C ARG A 190 15.83 -14.75 -2.46
N ASP A 191 15.63 -13.49 -2.86
CA ASP A 191 16.58 -12.41 -2.61
C ASP A 191 16.72 -12.12 -1.10
N PRO A 192 17.89 -12.35 -0.48
CA PRO A 192 18.07 -12.15 0.95
C PRO A 192 17.97 -10.68 1.37
N ALA A 193 18.17 -9.72 0.47
CA ALA A 193 17.99 -8.30 0.80
C ALA A 193 16.51 -7.98 1.06
N ALA A 194 15.61 -8.57 0.27
CA ALA A 194 14.17 -8.41 0.47
C ALA A 194 13.69 -9.14 1.74
N GLU A 195 14.23 -10.33 2.01
CA GLU A 195 13.95 -11.10 3.24
C GLU A 195 14.30 -10.29 4.50
N ALA A 196 15.50 -9.70 4.54
CA ALA A 196 15.96 -8.91 5.68
C ALA A 196 15.11 -7.66 5.99
N VAL A 197 14.29 -7.19 5.05
CA VAL A 197 13.39 -6.04 5.25
C VAL A 197 12.02 -6.46 5.77
N ILE A 198 11.61 -7.71 5.55
CA ILE A 198 10.27 -8.21 5.91
C ILE A 198 10.25 -9.09 7.17
N GLU A 199 11.41 -9.45 7.73
CA GLU A 199 11.58 -10.14 9.03
C GLU A 199 11.85 -9.16 10.18
#